data_AF-A0A3C8CCE3-F1
#
_entry.id   AF-A0A3C8CCE3-F1
#
_cell.length_a   1.000
_cell.length_b   1.000
_cell.length_c   1.000
_cell.angle_alpha   90.00
_cell.angle_beta   90.00
_cell.angle_gamma   90.00
#
_symmetry.space_group_name_H-M   'P 1'
#
loop_
_entity.id
_entity.type
_entity.pdbx_description
1 polymer ?
#
loop_
_entity_poly.entity_id
_entity_poly.type
_entity_poly.pdbx_seq_one_letter_code
_entity_poly.pdbx_strand_id
1 'polypeptide(L)'
;MIRKRQGRLNKPKSSLTPEESTSSHLAAASARPQVYSVSGLTRDIRAIMEAAFDSVWVEGEISNFRTVASGHSYFVLKDGKAQIRCVLFKGYRAGIKFQPEDGDQVLLFGRITVYDARGEYQIITESLEPRGLGALQKAFEQLKAKLEKEGLFDDAAKKPLPAFPWKIGVVTSSTGAAVRDILNVIRRRNPKVSVLLRPAKVQGEGS
;
A
#
# COMPACT_ATOMS: atom_id res chain seq x y z
N MET A 1 -94.23 -38.31 -10.60
CA MET A 1 -95.39 -37.40 -10.73
C MET A 1 -94.87 -36.06 -11.24
N ILE A 2 -94.97 -35.82 -12.55
CA ILE A 2 -95.69 -34.71 -13.18
C ILE A 2 -95.01 -33.32 -13.04
N ARG A 3 -94.42 -32.86 -14.16
CA ARG A 3 -94.54 -31.55 -14.86
C ARG A 3 -94.43 -30.27 -14.00
N LYS A 4 -93.67 -29.23 -14.35
CA LYS A 4 -93.70 -28.41 -15.59
C LYS A 4 -92.58 -27.34 -15.42
N ARG A 5 -91.70 -27.16 -16.42
CA ARG A 5 -91.72 -26.09 -17.44
C ARG A 5 -91.59 -24.66 -16.88
N GLN A 6 -90.44 -24.03 -17.18
CA GLN A 6 -90.26 -22.96 -18.19
C GLN A 6 -90.33 -21.59 -17.50
N GLY A 7 -89.43 -20.64 -17.71
CA GLY A 7 -88.37 -20.50 -18.69
C GLY A 7 -88.22 -19.00 -19.00
N ARG A 8 -86.98 -18.53 -19.09
CA ARG A 8 -86.46 -17.48 -20.00
C ARG A 8 -84.96 -17.33 -19.67
N LEU A 9 -84.07 -17.91 -20.50
CA LEU A 9 -83.39 -17.30 -21.66
C LEU A 9 -82.67 -15.99 -21.29
N ASN A 10 -81.39 -15.74 -21.58
CA ASN A 10 -80.31 -16.50 -22.25
C ASN A 10 -79.01 -15.69 -21.97
N LYS A 11 -77.95 -16.26 -21.37
CA LYS A 11 -76.63 -16.63 -21.96
C LYS A 11 -75.67 -15.47 -22.35
N PRO A 12 -74.33 -15.67 -22.43
CA PRO A 12 -73.52 -16.86 -22.13
C PRO A 12 -72.29 -16.62 -21.21
N LYS A 13 -71.65 -17.76 -20.92
CA LYS A 13 -70.41 -18.03 -20.17
C LYS A 13 -69.12 -17.63 -20.91
N SER A 14 -68.01 -17.77 -20.17
CA SER A 14 -66.62 -18.09 -20.56
C SER A 14 -65.72 -16.89 -20.82
N SER A 15 -64.48 -16.81 -20.34
CA SER A 15 -63.53 -17.83 -19.86
C SER A 15 -62.29 -17.12 -19.28
N LEU A 16 -61.62 -17.75 -18.31
CA LEU A 16 -60.15 -17.92 -18.12
C LEU A 16 -59.25 -16.82 -18.74
N THR A 17 -58.35 -16.14 -18.00
CA THR A 17 -57.15 -16.67 -17.30
C THR A 17 -56.57 -15.66 -16.30
N PRO A 18 -55.66 -16.11 -15.39
CA PRO A 18 -54.95 -15.28 -14.43
C PRO A 18 -53.69 -14.67 -15.05
N GLU A 19 -53.30 -13.45 -14.65
CA GLU A 19 -51.91 -13.01 -14.74
C GLU A 19 -51.69 -11.76 -13.88
N GLU A 20 -50.68 -11.88 -13.01
CA GLU A 20 -50.03 -10.79 -12.30
C GLU A 20 -49.60 -9.70 -13.28
N SER A 21 -49.63 -8.43 -12.84
CA SER A 21 -48.44 -7.57 -12.85
C SER A 21 -48.81 -6.10 -12.67
N THR A 22 -48.06 -5.46 -11.75
CA THR A 22 -47.74 -4.03 -11.76
C THR A 22 -48.88 -3.02 -11.51
N SER A 23 -49.27 -2.87 -10.25
CA SER A 23 -49.74 -1.57 -9.74
C SER A 23 -48.85 -1.09 -8.59
N SER A 24 -47.55 -1.00 -8.86
CA SER A 24 -46.62 -0.18 -8.09
C SER A 24 -46.04 0.84 -9.06
N HIS A 25 -46.54 2.07 -9.05
CA HIS A 25 -45.70 3.25 -9.29
C HIS A 25 -46.47 4.55 -9.03
N LEU A 26 -45.79 5.40 -8.25
CA LEU A 26 -45.84 6.87 -8.32
C LEU A 26 -46.96 7.61 -7.57
N ALA A 27 -46.98 7.45 -6.24
CA ALA A 27 -47.16 8.62 -5.38
C ALA A 27 -45.80 9.34 -5.29
N ALA A 28 -45.48 10.17 -6.29
CA ALA A 28 -44.37 11.10 -6.21
C ALA A 28 -44.68 12.12 -5.10
N ALA A 29 -44.27 11.79 -3.87
CA ALA A 29 -44.15 12.79 -2.82
C ALA A 29 -43.28 13.92 -3.38
N SER A 30 -43.81 15.14 -3.30
CA SER A 30 -43.06 16.36 -3.55
C SER A 30 -41.89 16.43 -2.57
N ALA A 31 -40.78 15.76 -2.92
CA ALA A 31 -39.52 15.89 -2.23
C ALA A 31 -38.98 17.27 -2.60
N ARG A 32 -39.29 18.26 -1.77
CA ARG A 32 -38.58 19.55 -1.85
C ARG A 32 -37.09 19.22 -1.81
N PRO A 33 -36.28 19.74 -2.74
CA PRO A 33 -34.86 19.47 -2.74
C PRO A 33 -34.29 19.87 -1.37
N GLN A 34 -33.57 18.94 -0.73
CA GLN A 34 -32.94 19.21 0.54
C GLN A 34 -31.86 20.28 0.34
N VAL A 35 -32.07 21.46 0.91
CA VAL A 35 -31.14 22.57 0.82
C VAL A 35 -30.16 22.48 1.98
N TYR A 36 -28.90 22.20 1.67
CA TYR A 36 -27.82 22.19 2.64
C TYR A 36 -27.14 23.57 2.72
N SER A 37 -26.75 23.97 3.94
CA SER A 37 -25.70 24.98 4.08
C SER A 37 -24.35 24.35 3.70
N VAL A 38 -23.39 25.16 3.23
CA VAL A 38 -22.05 24.67 2.88
C VAL A 38 -21.40 23.97 4.07
N SER A 39 -21.52 24.54 5.27
CA SER A 39 -21.00 23.94 6.52
C SER A 39 -21.73 22.66 6.91
N GLY A 40 -23.04 22.59 6.72
CA GLY A 40 -23.83 21.39 6.97
C GLY A 40 -23.43 20.24 6.04
N LEU A 41 -23.27 20.53 4.75
CA LEU A 41 -22.84 19.55 3.76
C LEU A 41 -21.42 19.02 4.07
N THR A 42 -20.47 19.91 4.37
CA THR A 42 -19.09 19.50 4.71
C THR A 42 -19.06 18.64 5.96
N ARG A 43 -19.87 18.95 6.97
CA ARG A 43 -19.96 18.16 8.20
C ARG A 43 -20.51 16.76 7.94
N ASP A 44 -21.54 16.64 7.11
CA ASP A 44 -22.12 15.35 6.75
C ASP A 44 -21.14 14.52 5.91
N ILE A 45 -20.44 15.14 4.95
CA ILE A 45 -19.37 14.49 4.17
C ILE A 45 -18.27 13.97 5.11
N ARG A 46 -17.80 14.80 6.05
CA ARG A 46 -16.82 14.36 7.04
C ARG A 46 -17.30 13.13 7.80
N ALA A 47 -18.52 13.17 8.33
CA ALA A 47 -19.06 12.08 9.14
C ALA A 47 -19.14 10.77 8.34
N ILE A 48 -19.56 10.84 7.07
CA ILE A 48 -19.60 9.67 6.18
C ILE A 48 -18.20 9.14 5.90
N MET A 49 -17.23 10.02 5.60
CA MET A 49 -15.86 9.61 5.30
C MET A 49 -15.16 9.00 6.52
N GLU A 50 -15.30 9.62 7.70
CA GLU A 50 -14.73 9.12 8.95
C GLU A 50 -15.35 7.77 9.35
N ALA A 51 -16.66 7.57 9.11
CA ALA A 51 -17.31 6.28 9.36
C ALA A 51 -16.93 5.20 8.35
N ALA A 52 -16.71 5.56 7.07
CA ALA A 52 -16.34 4.61 6.02
C ALA A 52 -14.86 4.20 6.10
N PHE A 53 -13.99 5.09 6.57
CA PHE A 53 -12.54 4.92 6.58
C PHE A 53 -11.94 5.28 7.95
N ASP A 54 -12.26 4.49 8.97
CA ASP A 54 -11.78 4.71 10.35
C ASP A 54 -10.25 4.71 10.44
N SER A 55 -9.58 3.75 9.79
CA SER A 55 -8.12 3.68 9.69
C SER A 55 -7.69 3.12 8.35
N VAL A 56 -6.67 3.73 7.73
CA VAL A 56 -6.20 3.38 6.39
C VAL A 56 -4.69 3.26 6.33
N TRP A 57 -4.23 2.34 5.48
CA TRP A 57 -2.85 2.22 5.05
C TRP A 57 -2.73 2.74 3.62
N VAL A 58 -1.82 3.67 3.37
CA VAL A 58 -1.65 4.30 2.06
C VAL A 58 -0.17 4.34 1.69
N GLU A 59 0.16 3.83 0.51
CA GLU A 59 1.51 3.92 -0.05
C GLU A 59 1.61 5.08 -1.02
N GLY A 60 2.73 5.81 -0.98
CA GLY A 60 3.01 6.89 -1.94
C GLY A 60 4.34 7.57 -1.70
N GLU A 61 4.63 8.57 -2.53
CA GLU A 61 5.82 9.41 -2.41
C GLU A 61 5.49 10.68 -1.62
N ILE A 62 6.36 11.07 -0.70
CA ILE A 62 6.26 12.33 0.03
C ILE A 62 6.66 13.50 -0.87
N SER A 63 5.89 14.59 -0.82
CA SER A 63 6.24 15.87 -1.43
C SER A 63 5.82 17.05 -0.56
N ASN A 64 6.50 18.19 -0.71
CA ASN A 64 6.25 19.43 0.02
C ASN A 64 6.25 19.25 1.55
N PHE A 65 7.16 18.43 2.07
CA PHE A 65 7.30 18.17 3.50
C PHE A 65 7.79 19.42 4.22
N ARG A 66 6.96 19.91 5.15
CA ARG A 66 7.28 21.08 5.98
C ARG A 66 6.94 20.84 7.44
N THR A 67 7.83 21.29 8.32
CA THR A 67 7.60 21.27 9.77
C THR A 67 7.45 22.70 10.26
N VAL A 68 6.34 23.02 10.90
CA VAL A 68 6.09 24.36 11.45
C VAL A 68 6.62 24.47 12.88
N ALA A 69 6.72 25.70 13.40
CA ALA A 69 7.24 25.98 14.75
C ALA A 69 6.50 25.24 15.88
N SER A 70 5.23 24.88 15.70
CA SER A 70 4.47 24.06 16.67
C SER A 70 4.93 22.60 16.73
N GLY A 71 5.79 22.16 15.82
CA GLY A 71 6.28 20.79 15.69
C GLY A 71 5.34 19.86 14.92
N HIS A 72 4.26 20.38 14.33
CA HIS A 72 3.44 19.62 13.38
C HIS A 72 4.08 19.62 12.00
N SER A 73 3.92 18.51 11.28
CA SER A 73 4.44 18.35 9.93
C SER A 73 3.28 18.25 8.96
N TYR A 74 3.41 18.90 7.82
CA TYR A 74 2.45 18.86 6.73
C TYR A 74 3.19 18.40 5.49
N PHE A 75 2.58 17.50 4.74
CA PHE A 75 3.14 17.02 3.48
C PHE A 75 2.02 16.54 2.58
N VAL A 76 2.35 16.25 1.34
CA VAL A 76 1.45 15.66 0.36
C VAL A 76 1.97 14.27 0.03
N LEU A 77 1.11 13.27 0.15
CA LEU A 77 1.38 11.93 -0.33
C LEU A 77 0.80 11.82 -1.74
N LYS A 78 1.64 11.47 -2.72
CA LYS A 78 1.25 11.36 -4.14
C LYS A 78 1.54 9.97 -4.70
N ASP A 79 0.73 9.58 -5.67
CA ASP A 79 1.02 8.48 -6.58
C ASP A 79 1.04 9.00 -8.03
N GLY A 80 1.05 8.11 -9.02
CA GLY A 80 1.08 8.50 -10.43
C GLY A 80 -0.18 9.19 -10.96
N LYS A 81 -1.28 9.26 -10.19
CA LYS A 81 -2.60 9.73 -10.64
C LYS A 81 -3.26 10.70 -9.67
N ALA A 82 -2.96 10.62 -8.39
CA ALA A 82 -3.65 11.31 -7.31
C ALA A 82 -2.67 11.81 -6.24
N GLN A 83 -3.14 12.75 -5.45
CA GLN A 83 -2.41 13.27 -4.30
C GLN A 83 -3.38 13.56 -3.15
N ILE A 84 -2.90 13.40 -1.92
CA ILE A 84 -3.66 13.66 -0.70
C ILE A 84 -2.81 14.41 0.31
N ARG A 85 -3.43 15.38 1.02
CA ARG A 85 -2.74 16.11 2.08
C ARG A 85 -2.67 15.27 3.34
N CYS A 86 -1.51 15.29 3.98
CA CYS A 86 -1.25 14.58 5.21
C CYS A 86 -0.79 15.54 6.31
N VAL A 87 -1.28 15.29 7.52
CA VAL A 87 -0.93 16.05 8.72
C VAL A 87 -0.35 15.09 9.74
N LEU A 88 0.89 15.32 10.14
CA LEU A 88 1.57 14.57 11.19
C LEU A 88 1.70 15.44 12.44
N PHE A 89 0.94 15.11 13.48
CA PHE A 89 1.02 15.82 14.76
C PHE A 89 2.32 15.49 15.50
N LYS A 90 2.75 16.43 16.36
CA LYS A 90 4.02 16.36 17.10
C LYS A 90 4.12 15.09 17.95
N GLY A 91 3.00 14.68 18.56
CA GLY A 91 2.94 13.48 19.41
C GLY A 91 3.27 12.20 18.65
N TYR A 92 2.74 12.03 17.44
CA TYR A 92 3.01 10.87 16.59
C TYR A 92 4.40 10.93 15.96
N ARG A 93 4.91 12.14 15.65
CA ARG A 93 6.25 12.30 15.08
C ARG A 93 7.36 11.72 15.95
N ALA A 94 7.22 11.79 17.28
CA ALA A 94 8.22 11.25 18.21
C ALA A 94 8.41 9.73 18.09
N GLY A 95 7.42 8.99 17.58
CA GLY A 95 7.50 7.54 17.37
C GLY A 95 8.14 7.12 16.04
N ILE A 96 8.35 8.06 15.11
CA ILE A 96 8.88 7.75 13.78
C ILE A 96 10.40 7.66 13.87
N LYS A 97 10.95 6.48 13.54
CA LYS A 97 12.38 6.17 13.65
C LYS A 97 13.24 6.71 12.51
N PHE A 98 12.63 7.27 11.47
CA PHE A 98 13.32 7.88 10.34
C PHE A 98 12.87 9.32 10.18
N GLN A 99 13.68 10.14 9.50
CA GLN A 99 13.35 11.51 9.20
C GLN A 99 12.76 11.55 7.78
N PRO A 100 11.44 11.80 7.61
CA PRO A 100 10.83 11.85 6.29
C PRO A 100 11.31 13.08 5.51
N GLU A 101 11.59 12.87 4.23
CA GLU A 101 12.07 13.88 3.28
C GLU A 101 11.24 13.82 1.98
N ASP A 102 11.30 14.88 1.18
CA ASP A 102 10.68 14.89 -0.14
C ASP A 102 11.33 13.85 -1.06
N GLY A 103 10.51 13.09 -1.79
CA GLY A 103 10.94 11.98 -2.62
C GLY A 103 11.00 10.63 -1.91
N ASP A 104 10.81 10.59 -0.59
CA ASP A 104 10.73 9.31 0.13
C ASP A 104 9.44 8.58 -0.24
N GLN A 105 9.60 7.32 -0.65
CA GLN A 105 8.48 6.39 -0.80
C GLN A 105 8.16 5.81 0.58
N VAL A 106 6.89 5.91 1.00
CA VAL A 106 6.46 5.57 2.36
C VAL A 106 5.14 4.80 2.37
N LEU A 107 4.98 3.99 3.41
CA LEU A 107 3.72 3.40 3.84
C LEU A 107 3.23 4.19 5.05
N LEU A 108 2.08 4.83 4.88
CA LEU A 108 1.47 5.69 5.87
C LEU A 108 0.30 4.97 6.52
N PHE A 109 0.18 5.05 7.85
CA PHE A 109 -1.00 4.65 8.60
C PHE A 109 -1.65 5.87 9.25
N GLY A 110 -2.97 5.98 9.15
CA GLY A 110 -3.70 7.11 9.72
C GLY A 110 -5.20 7.07 9.48
N ARG A 111 -5.85 8.20 9.78
CA ARG A 111 -7.31 8.36 9.68
C ARG A 111 -7.67 9.43 8.66
N ILE A 112 -8.72 9.17 7.88
CA ILE A 112 -9.23 10.15 6.92
C ILE A 112 -10.12 11.16 7.65
N THR A 113 -9.94 12.44 7.38
CA THR A 113 -10.82 13.50 7.87
C THR A 113 -10.96 14.60 6.81
N VAL A 114 -11.85 15.56 7.06
CA VAL A 114 -12.08 16.72 6.18
C VAL A 114 -11.75 17.99 6.95
N TYR A 115 -10.98 18.90 6.36
CA TYR A 115 -10.71 20.20 6.94
C TYR A 115 -11.88 21.17 6.71
N ASP A 116 -12.69 21.43 7.74
CA ASP A 116 -13.96 22.16 7.64
C ASP A 116 -13.85 23.49 6.90
N ALA A 117 -12.79 24.25 7.17
CA ALA A 117 -12.65 25.60 6.62
C ALA A 117 -12.47 25.62 5.09
N ARG A 118 -12.01 24.52 4.49
CA ARG A 118 -11.79 24.43 3.03
C ARG A 118 -12.52 23.27 2.35
N GLY A 119 -13.13 22.36 3.12
CA GLY A 119 -13.75 21.14 2.59
C GLY A 119 -12.76 20.17 1.95
N GLU A 120 -11.46 20.32 2.20
CA GLU A 120 -10.43 19.44 1.65
C GLU A 120 -10.29 18.19 2.53
N TYR A 121 -10.34 17.00 1.93
CA TYR A 121 -10.02 15.77 2.66
C TYR A 121 -8.52 15.62 2.87
N GLN A 122 -8.15 15.05 4.00
CA GLN A 122 -6.77 14.88 4.43
C GLN A 122 -6.62 13.63 5.30
N ILE A 123 -5.39 13.17 5.47
CA ILE A 123 -5.07 12.07 6.39
C ILE A 123 -4.35 12.63 7.63
N ILE A 124 -4.89 12.33 8.81
CA ILE A 124 -4.15 12.47 10.06
C ILE A 124 -3.23 11.28 10.17
N THR A 125 -1.93 11.53 10.06
CA THR A 125 -0.88 10.50 10.08
C THR A 125 -0.55 10.11 11.51
N GLU A 126 -0.66 8.81 11.80
CA GLU A 126 -0.32 8.21 13.10
C GLU A 126 1.02 7.47 13.05
N SER A 127 1.32 6.79 11.93
CA SER A 127 2.60 6.13 11.69
C SER A 127 3.05 6.30 10.24
N LEU A 128 4.37 6.26 10.05
CA LEU A 128 5.05 6.31 8.76
C LEU A 128 6.14 5.25 8.78
N GLU A 129 6.22 4.47 7.71
CA GLU A 129 7.26 3.50 7.47
C GLU A 129 7.86 3.74 6.09
N PRO A 130 9.19 3.71 5.92
CA PRO A 130 9.79 3.83 4.61
C PRO A 130 9.46 2.58 3.79
N ARG A 131 8.95 2.76 2.57
CA ARG A 131 8.53 1.69 1.66
C ARG A 131 9.38 1.72 0.39
N GLY A 132 9.87 0.57 -0.04
CA GLY A 132 10.45 0.40 -1.38
C GLY A 132 11.96 0.23 -1.43
N LEU A 133 12.45 0.01 -2.66
CA LEU A 133 13.86 -0.20 -3.00
C LEU A 133 14.75 0.95 -2.53
N GLY A 134 14.22 2.17 -2.41
CA GLY A 134 14.94 3.35 -1.92
C GLY A 134 15.40 3.24 -0.47
N ALA A 135 14.65 2.58 0.42
CA ALA A 135 15.08 2.35 1.80
C ALA A 135 16.27 1.39 1.86
N LEU A 136 16.21 0.32 1.06
CA LEU A 136 17.29 -0.67 0.96
C LEU A 136 18.52 -0.09 0.23
N GLN A 137 18.29 0.74 -0.79
CA GLN A 137 19.34 1.47 -1.51
C GLN A 137 19.99 2.55 -0.63
N LYS A 138 19.21 3.35 0.12
CA LYS A 138 19.71 4.35 1.08
C LYS A 138 20.49 3.66 2.21
N ALA A 139 19.99 2.53 2.73
CA ALA A 139 20.72 1.71 3.70
C ALA A 139 22.01 1.13 3.11
N PHE A 140 21.97 0.67 1.86
CA PHE A 140 23.15 0.18 1.14
C PHE A 140 24.19 1.29 0.92
N GLU A 141 23.78 2.49 0.51
CA GLU A 141 24.67 3.64 0.32
C GLU A 141 25.27 4.13 1.64
N GLN A 142 24.49 4.18 2.70
CA GLN A 142 24.98 4.49 4.04
C GLN A 142 26.00 3.45 4.53
N LEU A 143 25.72 2.16 4.32
CA LEU A 143 26.65 1.08 4.67
C LEU A 143 27.92 1.16 3.84
N LYS A 144 27.81 1.39 2.53
CA LYS A 144 28.94 1.56 1.62
C LYS A 144 29.82 2.72 2.07
N ALA A 145 29.24 3.89 2.34
CA ALA A 145 29.96 5.07 2.82
C ALA A 145 30.65 4.82 4.18
N LYS A 146 30.02 4.04 5.07
CA LYS A 146 30.64 3.61 6.34
C LYS A 146 31.86 2.72 6.11
N LEU A 147 31.72 1.68 5.29
CA LEU A 147 32.80 0.75 4.97
C LEU A 147 33.94 1.43 4.18
N GLU A 148 33.63 2.43 3.35
CA GLU A 148 34.62 3.31 2.70
C GLU A 148 35.40 4.13 3.73
N LYS A 149 34.72 4.74 4.72
CA LYS A 149 35.40 5.46 5.82
C LYS A 149 36.27 4.55 6.69
N GLU A 150 35.90 3.29 6.82
CA GLU A 150 36.71 2.28 7.52
C GLU A 150 37.95 1.84 6.69
N GLY A 151 38.12 2.34 5.46
CA GLY A 151 39.26 2.02 4.58
C GLY A 151 39.22 0.61 4.00
N LEU A 152 38.09 -0.11 4.12
CA LEU A 152 37.97 -1.51 3.70
C LEU A 152 38.01 -1.67 2.16
N PHE A 153 37.85 -0.58 1.42
CA PHE A 153 37.95 -0.55 -0.03
C PHE A 153 39.25 0.07 -0.56
N ASP A 154 40.13 0.54 0.32
CA ASP A 154 41.36 1.22 -0.07
C ASP A 154 42.24 0.31 -0.93
N ASP A 155 42.67 0.82 -2.08
CA ASP A 155 43.53 0.06 -2.99
C ASP A 155 44.87 -0.31 -2.34
N ALA A 156 45.34 0.48 -1.38
CA ALA A 156 46.54 0.17 -0.58
C ALA A 156 46.38 -1.09 0.29
N ALA A 157 45.16 -1.47 0.68
CA ALA A 157 44.88 -2.69 1.43
C ALA A 157 44.65 -3.92 0.52
N LYS A 158 44.48 -3.72 -0.79
CA LYS A 158 44.24 -4.81 -1.74
C LYS A 158 45.54 -5.54 -2.07
N LYS A 159 45.51 -6.86 -1.95
CA LYS A 159 46.63 -7.73 -2.35
C LYS A 159 46.52 -8.06 -3.84
N PRO A 160 47.64 -8.08 -4.59
CA PRO A 160 47.61 -8.52 -5.98
C PRO A 160 47.13 -9.97 -6.06
N LEU A 161 46.29 -10.24 -7.06
CA LEU A 161 45.78 -11.60 -7.27
C LEU A 161 46.91 -12.50 -7.77
N PRO A 162 47.07 -13.71 -7.20
CA PRO A 162 48.06 -14.66 -7.69
C PRO A 162 47.67 -15.14 -9.10
N ALA A 163 48.65 -15.29 -9.99
CA ALA A 163 48.42 -15.80 -11.35
C ALA A 163 47.82 -17.22 -11.35
N PHE A 164 48.16 -18.03 -10.35
CA PHE A 164 47.66 -19.39 -10.19
C PHE A 164 47.21 -19.64 -8.74
N PRO A 165 45.92 -19.42 -8.42
CA PRO A 165 45.40 -19.66 -7.08
C PRO A 165 45.26 -21.16 -6.80
N TRP A 166 45.97 -21.66 -5.79
CA TRP A 166 45.85 -23.04 -5.32
C TRP A 166 44.72 -23.24 -4.31
N LYS A 167 44.24 -22.15 -3.70
CA LYS A 167 43.15 -22.14 -2.73
C LYS A 167 42.24 -20.94 -2.99
N ILE A 168 40.94 -21.19 -3.10
CA ILE A 168 39.91 -20.16 -3.30
C ILE A 168 38.98 -20.16 -2.09
N GLY A 169 38.86 -19.02 -1.43
CA GLY A 169 37.85 -18.79 -0.39
C GLY A 169 36.53 -18.39 -1.03
N VAL A 170 35.44 -19.07 -0.66
CA VAL A 170 34.08 -18.80 -1.14
C VAL A 170 33.21 -18.47 0.07
N VAL A 171 32.59 -17.30 0.06
CA VAL A 171 31.66 -16.86 1.11
C VAL A 171 30.26 -16.80 0.51
N THR A 172 29.42 -17.80 0.81
CA THR A 172 28.05 -17.92 0.26
C THR A 172 27.24 -18.91 1.09
N SER A 173 25.94 -19.10 0.78
CA SER A 173 25.11 -20.13 1.43
C SER A 173 25.66 -21.53 1.11
N SER A 174 25.71 -22.39 2.13
CA SER A 174 26.15 -23.78 1.98
C SER A 174 25.21 -24.65 1.13
N THR A 175 23.96 -24.23 0.96
CA THR A 175 22.93 -24.99 0.24
C THR A 175 22.52 -24.36 -1.10
N GLY A 176 23.00 -23.16 -1.40
CA GLY A 176 22.60 -22.39 -2.59
C GLY A 176 23.10 -22.98 -3.92
N ALA A 177 22.44 -22.63 -5.02
CA ALA A 177 22.87 -23.01 -6.37
C ALA A 177 24.27 -22.44 -6.71
N ALA A 178 24.59 -21.26 -6.18
CA ALA A 178 25.86 -20.56 -6.43
C ALA A 178 27.10 -21.37 -6.02
N VAL A 179 27.09 -22.04 -4.85
CA VAL A 179 28.24 -22.84 -4.43
C VAL A 179 28.44 -24.06 -5.34
N ARG A 180 27.34 -24.66 -5.83
CA ARG A 180 27.40 -25.80 -6.74
C ARG A 180 27.99 -25.39 -8.09
N ASP A 181 27.60 -24.24 -8.60
CA ASP A 181 28.13 -23.72 -9.87
C ASP A 181 29.64 -23.44 -9.77
N ILE A 182 30.07 -22.76 -8.70
CA ILE A 182 31.50 -22.49 -8.43
C ILE A 182 32.30 -23.81 -8.37
N LEU A 183 31.80 -24.81 -7.63
CA LEU A 183 32.46 -26.11 -7.51
C LEU A 183 32.53 -26.85 -8.85
N ASN A 184 31.46 -26.79 -9.66
CA ASN A 184 31.44 -27.42 -10.99
C ASN A 184 32.42 -26.76 -11.96
N VAL A 185 32.46 -25.42 -11.97
CA VAL A 185 33.39 -24.66 -12.82
C VAL A 185 34.84 -24.95 -12.43
N ILE A 186 35.16 -24.96 -11.14
CA ILE A 186 36.51 -25.25 -10.65
C ILE A 186 36.90 -26.70 -10.99
N ARG A 187 36.03 -27.68 -10.76
CA ARG A 187 36.29 -29.08 -11.13
C ARG A 187 36.57 -29.25 -12.62
N ARG A 188 35.84 -28.52 -13.48
CA ARG A 188 36.03 -28.57 -14.94
C ARG A 188 37.30 -27.88 -15.40
N ARG A 189 37.65 -26.72 -14.82
CA ARG A 189 38.79 -25.91 -15.28
C ARG A 189 40.11 -26.31 -14.62
N ASN A 190 40.12 -26.54 -13.31
CA ASN A 190 41.31 -26.95 -12.57
C ASN A 190 40.93 -27.68 -11.25
N PRO A 191 40.79 -29.01 -11.27
CA PRO A 191 40.37 -29.78 -10.10
C PRO A 191 41.40 -29.82 -8.96
N LYS A 192 42.63 -29.34 -9.17
CA LYS A 192 43.67 -29.27 -8.14
C LYS A 192 43.51 -28.09 -7.18
N VAL A 193 42.60 -27.16 -7.47
CA VAL A 193 42.34 -25.99 -6.62
C VAL A 193 41.48 -26.37 -5.42
N SER A 194 41.95 -26.06 -4.21
CA SER A 194 41.18 -26.27 -2.98
C SER A 194 40.16 -25.16 -2.79
N VAL A 195 38.93 -25.51 -2.39
CA VAL A 195 37.87 -24.54 -2.10
C VAL A 195 37.61 -24.50 -0.60
N LEU A 196 37.72 -23.32 0.00
CA LEU A 196 37.36 -23.07 1.39
C LEU A 196 36.01 -22.37 1.43
N LEU A 197 34.96 -23.07 1.83
CA LEU A 197 33.63 -22.50 1.97
C LEU A 197 33.44 -21.92 3.38
N ARG A 198 33.14 -20.63 3.47
CA ARG A 198 32.65 -19.98 4.68
C ARG A 198 31.15 -19.71 4.51
N PRO A 199 30.26 -20.44 5.21
CA PRO A 199 28.82 -20.23 5.08
C PRO A 199 28.44 -18.81 5.50
N ALA A 200 27.70 -18.12 4.65
CA ALA A 200 27.10 -16.83 4.93
C ALA A 200 25.63 -16.84 4.48
N LYS A 201 24.78 -16.12 5.21
CA LYS A 201 23.38 -15.92 4.82
C LYS A 201 23.33 -15.00 3.60
N VAL A 202 22.66 -15.43 2.54
CA VAL A 202 22.52 -14.68 1.29
C VAL A 202 21.03 -14.70 0.88
N GLN A 203 20.33 -13.60 1.18
CA GLN A 203 18.90 -13.30 0.91
C GLN A 203 17.82 -14.28 1.50
N GLY A 204 16.73 -13.72 2.04
CA GLY A 204 15.59 -14.41 2.69
C GLY A 204 15.18 -13.80 4.05
N GLU A 205 13.98 -14.06 4.56
CA GLU A 205 13.57 -13.61 5.90
C GLU A 205 14.53 -14.17 6.97
N GLY A 206 15.20 -13.26 7.69
CA GLY A 206 16.29 -13.58 8.61
C GLY A 206 17.71 -13.43 8.03
N SER A 207 17.85 -12.78 6.87
CA SER A 207 19.10 -12.21 6.33
C SER A 207 19.03 -10.69 6.22
#